data_AF-A0A810PSC0-F1
#
_entry.id   AF-A0A810PSC0-F1
#
_cell.length_a   1.000
_cell.length_b   1.000
_cell.length_c   1.000
_cell.angle_alpha   90.00
_cell.angle_beta   90.00
_cell.angle_gamma   90.00
#
_symmetry.space_group_name_H-M   'P 1'
#
loop_
_entity.id
_entity.type
_entity.pdbx_description
1 polymer ?
#
loop_
_entity_poly.entity_id
_entity_poly.type
_entity_poly.pdbx_seq_one_letter_code
_entity_poly.pdbx_strand_id
1 'polypeptide(L)'
;MRLIDAEKLVDMLYDNEFAVLCPLDEVSGVVDACPTVDAVPAVRCRGCKHCKEATDHEGRGFFCAIWGRGWHRVQPDDFCSYGERRDGAEC
;
A
#
# COMPACT_ATOMS: atom_id res chain seq x y z
N MET A 1 -3.11 3.98 8.53
CA MET A 1 -2.75 2.67 9.10
C MET A 1 -1.27 2.72 9.47
N ARG A 2 -0.90 2.33 10.69
CA ARG A 2 0.51 2.21 11.09
C ARG A 2 1.00 0.84 10.63
N LEU A 3 2.05 0.80 9.82
CA LEU A 3 2.67 -0.44 9.35
C LEU A 3 3.94 -0.68 10.14
N ILE A 4 4.14 -1.93 10.56
CA ILE A 4 5.30 -2.38 11.32
C ILE A 4 5.93 -3.57 10.61
N ASP A 5 7.23 -3.70 10.77
CA ASP A 5 7.96 -4.87 10.31
C ASP A 5 7.61 -6.05 11.24
N ALA A 6 7.05 -7.11 10.67
CA ALA A 6 6.60 -8.26 11.43
C ALA A 6 7.76 -9.04 12.06
N GLU A 7 8.88 -9.17 11.36
CA GLU A 7 10.05 -9.91 11.86
C GLU A 7 10.65 -9.14 13.04
N LYS A 8 10.78 -7.82 12.90
CA LYS A 8 11.28 -6.97 13.99
C LYS A 8 10.36 -6.97 15.21
N LEU A 9 9.04 -7.00 15.00
CA LEU A 9 8.09 -7.15 16.10
C LEU A 9 8.31 -8.48 16.84
N VAL A 10 8.47 -9.57 16.09
CA VAL A 10 8.69 -10.91 16.66
C VAL A 10 9.99 -10.94 17.47
N ASP A 11 11.08 -10.38 16.96
CA ASP A 11 12.36 -10.29 17.68
C ASP A 11 12.19 -9.55 19.01
N MET A 12 11.52 -8.39 19.00
CA MET A 12 11.27 -7.64 20.24
C MET A 12 10.40 -8.39 21.24
N LEU A 13 9.43 -9.20 20.78
CA LEU A 13 8.62 -10.01 21.68
C LEU A 13 9.47 -11.08 22.38
N TYR A 14 10.39 -11.72 21.65
CA TYR A 14 11.32 -12.69 22.25
C TYR A 14 12.36 -12.04 23.16
N ASP A 15 12.89 -10.87 22.79
CA ASP A 15 13.87 -10.12 23.59
C ASP A 15 13.31 -9.67 24.95
N ASN A 16 11.99 -9.46 25.05
CA ASN A 16 11.31 -9.15 26.30
C ASN A 16 10.81 -10.40 27.05
N GLU A 17 11.31 -11.60 26.68
CA GLU A 17 10.96 -12.89 27.29
C GLU A 17 9.46 -13.21 27.31
N PHE A 18 8.68 -12.69 26.35
CA PHE A 18 7.26 -12.99 26.23
C PHE A 18 7.04 -14.43 25.75
N ALA A 19 6.93 -15.37 26.69
CA ALA A 19 6.69 -16.79 26.43
C ALA A 19 5.29 -17.21 26.91
N VAL A 20 4.43 -17.56 25.94
CA VAL A 20 3.21 -18.39 26.07
C VAL A 20 1.97 -17.73 26.72
N LEU A 21 2.07 -16.92 27.77
CA LEU A 21 0.94 -16.23 28.41
C LEU A 21 1.37 -14.84 28.89
N CYS A 22 1.15 -13.82 28.06
CA CYS A 22 1.54 -12.45 28.36
C CYS A 22 0.26 -11.60 28.44
N PRO A 23 0.11 -10.75 29.48
CA PRO A 23 -0.93 -9.73 29.51
C PRO A 23 -0.96 -8.95 28.20
N LEU A 24 -2.15 -8.74 27.65
CA LEU A 24 -2.35 -8.03 26.38
C LEU A 24 -1.73 -6.62 26.41
N ASP A 25 -1.73 -6.02 27.60
CA ASP A 25 -1.20 -4.72 27.96
C ASP A 25 0.32 -4.64 27.72
N GLU A 26 1.05 -5.71 28.06
CA GLU A 26 2.51 -5.78 27.87
C GLU A 26 2.85 -5.95 26.38
N VAL A 27 2.11 -6.81 25.67
CA VAL A 27 2.25 -6.99 24.21
C VAL A 27 1.91 -5.70 23.47
N SER A 28 0.88 -4.97 23.90
CA SER A 28 0.52 -3.67 23.32
C SER A 28 1.67 -2.67 23.45
N GLY A 29 2.36 -2.64 24.59
CA GLY A 29 3.53 -1.79 24.80
C GLY A 29 4.64 -2.06 23.77
N VAL A 30 4.92 -3.32 23.46
CA VAL A 30 5.91 -3.72 22.45
C VAL A 30 5.46 -3.31 21.04
N VAL A 31 4.20 -3.55 20.69
CA VAL A 31 3.63 -3.14 19.40
C VAL A 31 3.69 -1.61 19.25
N ASP A 32 3.48 -0.87 20.34
CA ASP A 32 3.54 0.58 20.35
C ASP A 32 4.96 1.13 20.24
N ALA A 33 5.93 0.47 20.86
CA ALA A 33 7.35 0.78 20.74
C ALA A 33 7.96 0.35 19.40
N CYS A 34 7.33 -0.57 18.66
CA CYS A 34 7.84 -1.06 17.39
C CYS A 34 8.02 0.08 16.38
N PRO A 35 9.23 0.23 15.80
CA PRO A 35 9.46 1.20 14.74
C PRO A 35 8.50 0.97 13.57
N THR A 36 7.98 2.07 13.03
CA THR A 36 7.14 2.03 11.85
C THR A 36 7.99 1.84 10.61
N VAL A 37 7.47 1.07 9.65
CA VAL A 37 8.05 1.03 8.31
C VAL A 37 7.51 2.18 7.47
N ASP A 38 8.38 2.77 6.66
CA ASP A 38 7.97 3.71 5.62
C ASP A 38 7.37 2.91 4.46
N ALA A 39 6.06 2.77 4.48
CA ALA A 39 5.32 1.99 3.52
C ALA A 39 4.18 2.83 2.92
N VAL A 40 4.19 2.91 1.60
CA VAL A 40 3.17 3.62 0.81
C VAL A 40 2.24 2.58 0.18
N PRO A 41 0.91 2.76 0.25
CA PRO A 41 -0.02 1.82 -0.38
C PRO A 41 0.26 1.73 -1.88
N ALA A 42 0.49 0.51 -2.36
CA ALA A 42 0.64 0.25 -3.77
C ALA A 42 -0.72 0.38 -4.47
N VAL A 43 -0.84 1.32 -5.40
CA VAL A 43 -2.03 1.46 -6.24
C VAL A 43 -1.68 1.05 -7.67
N ARG A 44 -2.46 0.12 -8.19
CA ARG A 44 -2.38 -0.32 -9.58
C ARG A 44 -3.08 0.70 -10.48
N CYS A 45 -2.60 0.91 -11.69
CA CYS A 45 -3.20 1.86 -12.64
C CYS A 45 -4.72 1.64 -12.81
N ARG A 46 -5.21 0.40 -12.86
CA ARG A 46 -6.64 0.08 -12.94
C ARG A 46 -7.49 0.72 -11.82
N GLY A 47 -6.94 0.81 -10.61
CA GLY A 47 -7.59 1.38 -9.43
C GLY A 47 -7.24 2.85 -9.15
N CYS A 48 -6.37 3.45 -9.96
CA CYS A 48 -5.92 4.82 -9.79
C CYS A 48 -6.97 5.83 -10.30
N LYS A 49 -7.19 6.92 -9.57
CA LYS A 49 -8.11 8.01 -9.94
C LYS A 49 -7.65 8.76 -11.20
N HIS A 50 -6.36 8.74 -11.48
CA HIS A 50 -5.75 9.39 -12.64
C HIS A 50 -5.74 8.53 -13.89
N CYS A 51 -6.13 7.26 -13.76
CA CYS A 51 -6.20 6.34 -14.88
C CYS A 51 -7.65 6.15 -15.32
N LYS A 52 -7.91 6.08 -16.63
CA LYS A 52 -9.22 5.75 -17.19
C LYS A 52 -9.08 4.71 -18.29
N GLU A 53 -10.11 3.90 -18.44
CA GLU A 53 -10.22 3.05 -19.62
C GLU A 53 -10.75 3.89 -20.79
N ALA A 54 -10.08 3.79 -21.95
CA ALA A 54 -10.49 4.44 -23.18
C ALA A 54 -10.14 3.56 -24.38
N THR A 55 -10.53 3.97 -25.58
CA THR A 55 -10.20 3.28 -26.84
C THR A 55 -9.34 4.21 -27.70
N ASP A 56 -8.20 3.72 -28.18
CA ASP A 56 -7.38 4.37 -29.19
C ASP A 56 -7.31 3.51 -30.48
N HIS A 57 -6.38 3.83 -31.37
CA HIS A 57 -6.15 3.09 -32.61
C HIS A 57 -5.67 1.64 -32.40
N GLU A 58 -5.15 1.31 -31.22
CA GLU A 58 -4.73 -0.04 -30.80
C GLU A 58 -5.85 -0.78 -30.04
N GLY A 59 -7.02 -0.16 -29.87
CA GLY A 59 -8.18 -0.74 -29.21
C GLY A 59 -8.38 -0.25 -27.77
N ARG A 60 -9.10 -1.03 -26.96
CA ARG A 60 -9.35 -0.68 -25.55
C ARG A 60 -8.07 -0.76 -24.71
N GLY A 61 -7.90 0.16 -23.77
CA GLY A 61 -6.72 0.24 -22.92
C GLY A 61 -6.90 1.18 -21.74
N PHE A 62 -5.94 1.15 -20.82
CA PHE A 62 -5.86 2.06 -19.68
C PHE A 62 -4.94 3.22 -20.01
N PHE A 63 -5.35 4.44 -19.62
CA PHE A 63 -4.61 5.65 -19.93
C PHE A 63 -4.47 6.53 -18.69
N CYS A 64 -3.27 7.05 -18.45
CA CYS A 64 -2.93 7.89 -17.30
C CYS A 64 -2.84 9.37 -17.71
N ALA A 65 -3.43 10.26 -16.90
CA ALA A 65 -3.50 11.71 -17.16
C ALA A 65 -2.52 12.56 -16.31
N ILE A 66 -1.66 11.96 -15.49
CA ILE A 66 -0.76 12.69 -14.56
C ILE A 66 0.32 13.52 -15.27
N TRP A 67 0.82 13.07 -16.42
CA TRP A 67 2.03 13.62 -17.06
C TRP A 67 1.79 14.90 -17.88
N GLY A 68 0.86 15.73 -17.43
CA GLY A 68 0.75 17.15 -17.80
C GLY A 68 0.21 17.48 -19.19
N ARG A 69 0.29 16.61 -20.22
CA ARG A 69 -0.23 16.94 -21.57
C ARG A 69 -0.74 15.77 -22.42
N GLY A 70 -0.87 14.56 -21.88
CA GLY A 70 -1.31 13.40 -22.67
C GLY A 70 -1.93 12.29 -21.84
N TRP A 71 -2.85 11.55 -22.48
CA TRP A 71 -3.33 10.27 -22.00
C TRP A 71 -2.32 9.21 -22.42
N HIS A 72 -1.45 8.81 -21.50
CA HIS A 72 -0.43 7.79 -21.78
C HIS A 72 -1.01 6.40 -21.53
N ARG A 73 -0.92 5.51 -22.52
CA ARG A 73 -1.32 4.11 -22.36
C ARG A 73 -0.44 3.46 -21.27
N VAL A 74 -1.05 2.77 -20.33
CA VAL A 74 -0.42 2.08 -19.20
C VAL A 74 -0.96 0.66 -19.09
N GLN A 75 -0.22 -0.25 -18.46
CA GLN A 75 -0.75 -1.56 -18.13
C GLN A 75 -1.64 -1.45 -16.89
N PRO A 76 -2.75 -2.20 -16.83
CA PRO A 76 -3.68 -2.12 -15.70
C PRO A 76 -3.03 -2.47 -14.36
N ASP A 77 -2.03 -3.34 -14.39
CA ASP A 77 -1.33 -3.85 -13.22
C ASP A 77 0.01 -3.12 -12.99
N ASP A 78 0.30 -2.02 -13.70
CA ASP A 78 1.45 -1.18 -13.38
C ASP A 78 1.27 -0.53 -12.01
N PHE A 79 2.37 -0.46 -11.24
CA PHE A 79 2.40 0.30 -10.00
C PHE A 79 2.49 1.81 -10.31
N CYS A 80 1.58 2.58 -9.75
CA CYS A 80 1.55 4.03 -9.94
C CYS A 80 2.23 4.73 -8.76
N SER A 81 3.33 5.45 -9.02
CA SER A 81 4.06 6.25 -8.01
C SER A 81 3.23 7.41 -7.44
N TYR A 82 2.29 7.94 -8.23
CA TYR A 82 1.30 8.95 -7.84
C TYR A 82 -0.08 8.31 -7.61
N GLY A 83 -0.06 7.04 -7.23
CA GLY A 83 -1.23 6.20 -7.16
C GLY A 83 -2.18 6.65 -6.06
N GLU A 84 -3.27 7.31 -6.45
CA GLU A 84 -4.35 7.67 -5.55
C GLU A 84 -5.57 6.82 -5.90
N ARG A 85 -6.13 6.10 -4.92
CA ARG A 85 -7.30 5.25 -5.13
C ARG A 85 -8.52 6.09 -5.54
N ARG A 86 -9.40 5.52 -6.37
CA ARG A 86 -10.71 6.12 -6.67
C ARG A 86 -11.58 6.11 -5.40
N ASP A 87 -12.44 7.12 -5.25
CA ASP A 87 -13.41 7.15 -4.15
C ASP A 87 -14.27 5.88 -4.16
N GLY A 88 -14.32 5.17 -3.02
CA GLY A 88 -15.02 3.89 -2.89
C GLY A 88 -14.25 2.65 -3.38
N ALA A 89 -12.99 2.78 -3.79
CA ALA A 89 -12.14 1.60 -4.03
C ALA A 89 -11.66 1.02 -2.68
N GLU A 90 -12.37 0.00 -2.19
CA GLU A 90 -12.01 -0.73 -0.98
C GLU A 90 -10.59 -1.30 -1.07
N CYS A 91 -9.92 -1.39 0.09
CA CYS A 91 -8.53 -1.82 0.20
C CYS A 91 -8.35 -3.29 -0.13
#